data_AF-D1MAZ8-F1
#
_entry.id   AF-D1MAZ8-F1
#
_cell.length_a   1.000
_cell.length_b   1.000
_cell.length_c   1.000
_cell.angle_alpha   90.00
_cell.angle_beta   90.00
_cell.angle_gamma   90.00
#
_symmetry.space_group_name_H-M   'P 1'
#
loop_
_entity.id
_entity.type
_entity.pdbx_description
1 polymer ?
#
loop_
_entity_poly.entity_id
_entity_poly.type
_entity_poly.pdbx_seq_one_letter_code
_entity_poly.pdbx_strand_id
1 'polypeptide(L)'
;VPGTATYYALIMTVYTWIAKGAWFSLGYPYSFVVVPMWIPSAILMDLAYWATKRNKHSLILIGGVLCGMSMSLFNMINLITIDDPLETAFKYPRTTLPPYMT
;
A
#
# COMPACT_ATOMS: atom_id res chain seq x y z
N VAL A 1 -0.94 -14.49 15.79
CA VAL A 1 -1.65 -15.64 15.18
C VAL A 1 -1.27 -15.64 13.71
N PRO A 2 -0.99 -16.78 13.07
CA PRO A 2 -0.67 -16.77 11.64
C PRO A 2 -1.90 -16.30 10.85
N GLY A 3 -1.70 -15.41 9.87
CA GLY A 3 -2.78 -14.84 9.05
C GLY A 3 -3.28 -13.47 9.53
N THR A 4 -2.75 -12.94 10.62
CA THR A 4 -3.16 -11.61 11.11
C THR A 4 -2.67 -10.49 10.21
N ALA A 5 -1.45 -10.59 9.67
CA ALA A 5 -0.91 -9.53 8.81
C ALA A 5 -1.67 -9.46 7.48
N THR A 6 -1.91 -10.61 6.84
CA THR A 6 -2.70 -10.72 5.60
C THR A 6 -4.14 -10.26 5.79
N TYR A 7 -4.77 -10.57 6.92
CA TYR A 7 -6.13 -10.11 7.22
C TYR A 7 -6.24 -8.58 7.24
N TYR A 8 -5.35 -7.90 7.97
CA TYR A 8 -5.35 -6.43 8.01
C TYR A 8 -4.98 -5.82 6.65
N ALA A 9 -4.03 -6.41 5.91
CA ALA A 9 -3.69 -5.94 4.57
C ALA A 9 -4.88 -6.06 3.60
N LEU A 10 -5.68 -7.11 3.72
CA LEU A 10 -6.89 -7.29 2.89
C LEU A 10 -7.93 -6.21 3.21
N ILE A 11 -8.20 -5.95 4.49
CA ILE A 11 -9.10 -4.87 4.90
C ILE A 11 -8.64 -3.54 4.33
N MET A 12 -7.37 -3.19 4.50
CA MET A 12 -6.82 -1.93 3.97
C MET A 12 -6.94 -1.84 2.45
N THR A 13 -6.72 -2.96 1.74
CA THR A 13 -6.91 -3.04 0.28
C THR A 13 -8.36 -2.73 -0.09
N VAL A 14 -9.33 -3.39 0.55
CA VAL A 14 -10.75 -3.15 0.27
C VAL A 14 -11.12 -1.69 0.52
N TYR A 15 -10.67 -1.10 1.63
CA TYR A 15 -10.92 0.31 1.94
C TYR A 15 -10.33 1.27 0.92
N THR A 16 -9.09 1.06 0.47
CA THR A 16 -8.46 1.95 -0.52
C THR A 16 -9.10 1.83 -1.90
N TRP A 17 -9.55 0.64 -2.29
CA TRP A 17 -10.31 0.44 -3.52
C TRP A 17 -11.66 1.14 -3.48
N ILE A 18 -12.41 1.03 -2.38
CA ILE A 18 -13.68 1.75 -2.20
C ILE A 18 -13.45 3.26 -2.24
N ALA A 19 -12.43 3.76 -1.55
CA ALA A 19 -12.07 5.17 -1.57
C ALA A 19 -11.73 5.66 -2.98
N LYS A 20 -10.93 4.89 -3.73
CA LYS A 20 -10.61 5.18 -5.14
C LYS A 20 -11.86 5.24 -6.01
N GLY A 21 -12.81 4.31 -5.83
CA GLY A 21 -14.10 4.32 -6.50
C GLY A 21 -14.93 5.58 -6.18
N ALA A 22 -14.92 6.03 -4.92
CA ALA A 22 -15.59 7.26 -4.52
C ALA A 22 -14.99 8.50 -5.19
N TRP A 23 -13.65 8.62 -5.23
CA TRP A 23 -12.99 9.72 -5.95
C TRP A 23 -13.26 9.70 -7.45
N PHE A 24 -13.30 8.52 -8.06
CA PHE A 24 -13.67 8.37 -9.46
C PHE A 24 -15.12 8.85 -9.72
N SER A 25 -16.07 8.52 -8.83
CA SER A 25 -17.45 9.01 -8.93
C SER A 25 -17.60 10.53 -8.78
N LEU A 26 -16.63 11.20 -8.14
CA LEU A 26 -16.54 12.65 -8.02
C LEU A 26 -15.90 13.33 -9.25
N GLY A 27 -15.55 12.57 -10.29
CA GLY A 27 -14.99 13.08 -11.54
C GLY A 27 -13.46 13.18 -11.58
N TYR A 28 -12.75 12.66 -10.58
CA TYR A 28 -11.28 12.59 -10.59
C TYR A 28 -10.80 11.40 -11.45
N PRO A 29 -9.64 11.52 -12.14
CA PRO A 29 -9.13 10.44 -12.98
C PRO A 29 -8.80 9.20 -12.14
N TYR A 30 -8.87 8.01 -12.75
CA TYR A 30 -8.58 6.76 -12.05
C TYR A 30 -7.14 6.68 -11.51
N SER A 31 -6.20 7.39 -12.14
CA SER A 31 -4.81 7.50 -11.68
C SER A 31 -4.63 8.45 -10.49
N PHE A 32 -5.68 9.16 -10.05
CA PHE A 32 -5.61 10.18 -8.99
C PHE A 32 -5.24 9.60 -7.61
N VAL A 33 -5.69 8.38 -7.32
CA VAL A 33 -5.32 7.65 -6.09
C VAL A 33 -4.67 6.34 -6.48
N VAL A 34 -3.41 6.18 -6.11
CA VAL A 34 -2.67 4.93 -6.24
C VAL A 34 -3.05 4.02 -5.08
N VAL A 35 -3.44 2.78 -5.39
CA VAL A 35 -3.70 1.75 -4.38
C VAL A 35 -2.37 1.08 -4.03
N PRO A 36 -1.87 1.18 -2.80
CA PRO A 36 -0.61 0.53 -2.44
C PRO A 36 -0.75 -1.00 -2.45
N MET A 37 0.33 -1.69 -2.82
CA MET A 37 0.42 -3.15 -2.90
C MET A 37 1.09 -3.73 -1.64
N TRP A 38 0.29 -3.94 -0.59
CA TRP A 38 0.73 -4.50 0.71
C TRP A 38 0.50 -6.01 0.87
N ILE A 39 -0.36 -6.64 0.08
CA ILE A 39 -0.75 -8.05 0.26
C ILE A 39 0.47 -8.99 0.20
N PRO A 40 1.36 -8.90 -0.80
CA PRO A 40 2.51 -9.79 -0.88
C PRO A 40 3.47 -9.62 0.31
N SER A 41 3.68 -8.39 0.79
CA SER A 41 4.48 -8.10 1.99
C SER A 41 3.87 -8.66 3.27
N ALA A 42 2.54 -8.61 3.39
CA ALA A 42 1.83 -9.19 4.53
C ALA A 42 1.90 -10.72 4.55
N ILE A 43 1.86 -11.38 3.38
CA ILE A 43 2.10 -12.83 3.26
C ILE A 43 3.50 -13.18 3.74
N LEU A 44 4.52 -12.39 3.37
CA LEU A 44 5.90 -12.58 3.86
C LEU A 44 5.99 -12.44 5.38
N MET A 45 5.26 -11.49 5.99
CA MET A 45 5.22 -11.36 7.45
C MET A 45 4.57 -12.58 8.11
N ASP A 46 3.47 -13.10 7.56
CA ASP A 46 2.82 -14.31 8.07
C ASP A 46 3.69 -15.57 7.88
N LEU A 47 4.45 -15.66 6.78
CA LEU A 47 5.43 -16.71 6.55
C LEU A 47 6.63 -16.60 7.50
N ALA A 48 7.15 -15.39 7.75
CA ALA A 48 8.20 -15.16 8.73
C ALA A 48 7.74 -15.49 10.16
N TYR A 49 6.48 -15.20 10.50
CA TYR A 49 5.87 -15.64 11.76
C TYR A 49 5.84 -17.16 11.89
N TRP A 50 5.54 -17.85 10.80
CA TRP A 50 5.55 -19.31 10.77
C TRP A 50 6.97 -19.88 10.89
N ALA A 51 7.92 -19.35 10.12
CA ALA A 51 9.32 -19.80 10.10
C ALA A 51 10.06 -19.57 11.42
N THR A 52 9.74 -18.49 12.14
CA THR A 52 10.41 -18.12 13.41
C THR A 52 9.87 -18.86 14.63
N LYS A 53 8.91 -19.80 14.46
CA LYS A 53 8.25 -20.54 15.56
C LYS A 53 7.83 -19.65 16.74
N ARG A 54 7.40 -18.41 16.47
CA ARG A 54 7.01 -17.39 17.46
C ARG A 54 8.13 -16.76 18.31
N ASN A 55 9.40 -16.83 17.92
CA ASN A 55 10.43 -16.02 18.55
C ASN A 55 10.23 -14.54 18.21
N LYS A 56 9.89 -13.73 19.23
CA LYS A 56 9.53 -12.31 19.07
C LYS A 56 10.66 -11.47 18.46
N HIS A 57 11.91 -11.71 18.88
CA HIS A 57 13.06 -10.92 18.43
C HIS A 57 13.38 -11.22 16.97
N SER A 58 13.38 -12.51 16.60
CA SER A 58 13.64 -12.94 15.23
C SER A 58 12.51 -12.50 14.29
N LEU A 59 11.25 -12.50 14.75
CA LEU A 59 10.12 -12.01 13.97
C LEU A 59 10.22 -10.52 13.64
N ILE A 60 10.57 -9.69 14.62
CA ILE A 60 10.70 -8.24 14.41
C ILE A 60 11.85 -7.95 13.44
N LEU A 61 12.99 -8.64 13.60
CA LEU A 61 14.16 -8.44 12.75
C LEU A 61 13.93 -8.97 11.33
N ILE A 62 13.52 -10.23 11.17
CA ILE A 62 13.37 -10.86 9.85
C ILE A 62 12.06 -10.41 9.20
N GLY A 63 10.93 -10.54 9.89
CA GLY A 63 9.62 -10.15 9.37
C GLY A 63 9.50 -8.66 9.13
N GLY A 64 10.00 -7.83 10.05
CA GLY A 64 9.98 -6.37 9.91
C GLY A 64 10.81 -5.89 8.72
N VAL A 65 12.04 -6.39 8.59
CA VAL A 65 12.93 -6.05 7.46
C VAL A 65 12.37 -6.57 6.14
N LEU A 66 11.87 -7.81 6.08
CA LEU A 66 11.26 -8.37 4.87
C LEU A 66 10.03 -7.59 4.43
N CYS A 67 9.13 -7.24 5.37
CA CYS A 67 7.94 -6.46 5.05
C CYS A 67 8.33 -5.04 4.59
N GLY A 68 9.21 -4.34 5.31
CA GLY A 68 9.62 -2.98 4.98
C GLY A 68 10.31 -2.86 3.61
N MET A 69 11.18 -3.81 3.27
CA MET A 69 11.86 -3.80 1.97
C MET A 69 10.94 -4.23 0.82
N SER A 70 10.12 -5.26 1.03
CA SER A 70 9.22 -5.75 -0.03
C SER A 70 8.10 -4.76 -0.34
N MET A 71 7.60 -4.04 0.66
CA MET A 71 6.53 -3.04 0.51
C MET A 71 6.93 -1.93 -0.47
N SER A 72 8.14 -1.39 -0.31
CA SER A 72 8.69 -0.36 -1.19
C SER A 72 8.83 -0.86 -2.63
N LEU A 73 9.28 -2.10 -2.80
CA LEU A 73 9.52 -2.70 -4.10
C LEU A 73 8.20 -2.98 -4.85
N PHE A 74 7.18 -3.53 -4.18
CA PHE A 74 5.87 -3.76 -4.79
C PHE A 74 5.13 -2.46 -5.13
N ASN A 75 5.28 -1.43 -4.30
CA ASN A 75 4.70 -0.11 -4.61
C ASN A 75 5.39 0.56 -5.79
N MET A 76 6.72 0.44 -5.92
CA MET A 76 7.43 0.95 -7.10
C MET A 76 6.96 0.25 -8.38
N ILE A 77 6.80 -1.08 -8.37
CA ILE A 77 6.27 -1.82 -9.52
C ILE A 77 4.87 -1.31 -9.91
N ASN A 78 4.03 -1.00 -8.93
CA ASN A 78 2.70 -0.46 -9.19
C ASN A 78 2.70 0.99 -9.71
N LEU A 79 3.76 1.75 -9.47
CA LEU A 79 3.89 3.13 -9.98
C LEU A 79 4.37 3.17 -11.44
N ILE A 80 5.11 2.16 -11.90
CA ILE A 80 5.60 2.07 -13.29
C ILE A 80 4.43 1.99 -14.29
N THR A 81 3.27 1.48 -13.87
CA THR A 81 2.10 1.28 -14.73
C THR A 81 1.14 2.47 -14.75
N ILE A 82 1.46 3.57 -14.05
CA ILE A 82 0.56 4.71 -13.86
C ILE A 82 1.17 5.96 -14.52
N ASP A 83 0.31 6.81 -15.08
CA ASP A 83 0.72 8.12 -15.61
C ASP A 83 1.38 8.97 -14.53
N ASP A 84 2.22 9.93 -14.96
CA ASP A 84 3.05 10.73 -14.07
C ASP A 84 2.20 11.35 -12.93
N PRO A 85 2.39 10.91 -11.67
CA PRO A 85 1.50 11.28 -10.57
C PRO A 85 1.57 12.78 -10.26
N LEU A 86 2.68 13.44 -10.61
CA LEU A 86 2.84 14.88 -10.49
C LEU A 86 1.98 15.63 -11.51
N GLU A 87 1.91 15.17 -12.76
CA GLU A 87 1.08 15.82 -13.79
C GLU A 87 -0.41 15.70 -13.43
N THR A 88 -0.84 14.53 -12.94
CA THR A 88 -2.23 14.35 -12.48
C THR A 88 -2.55 15.21 -11.25
N ALA A 89 -1.61 15.40 -10.33
CA ALA A 89 -1.79 16.25 -9.14
C ALA A 89 -1.96 17.73 -9.48
N PHE A 90 -1.18 18.27 -10.43
CA PHE A 90 -1.30 19.67 -10.86
C PHE A 90 -2.54 19.92 -11.73
N LYS A 91 -2.92 18.94 -12.57
CA LYS A 91 -4.09 19.05 -13.45
C LYS A 91 -5.41 18.93 -12.68
N TYR A 92 -5.42 18.18 -11.58
CA TYR A 92 -6.59 18.00 -10.71
C TYR A 92 -6.28 18.41 -9.27
N PRO A 93 -6.15 19.72 -9.00
CA PRO A 93 -5.80 20.20 -7.66
C PRO A 93 -6.89 19.85 -6.65
N ARG A 94 -6.49 19.38 -5.47
CA ARG A 94 -7.41 19.27 -4.34
C ARG A 94 -7.64 20.65 -3.76
N THR A 95 -8.90 21.05 -3.64
CA THR A 95 -9.30 22.35 -3.07
C THR A 95 -8.85 22.55 -1.62
N THR A 96 -8.48 21.47 -0.93
CA THR A 96 -8.08 21.46 0.48
C THR A 96 -6.58 21.23 0.72
N LEU A 97 -5.77 21.00 -0.33
CA LEU A 97 -4.32 20.81 -0.19
C LEU A 97 -3.59 21.84 -1.05
N PRO A 98 -2.73 22.70 -0.46
CA PRO A 98 -1.98 23.65 -1.24
C PRO A 98 -0.88 22.97 -2.08
N PRO A 99 -0.51 23.51 -3.25
CA PRO A 99 0.36 22.85 -4.24
C PRO A 99 1.79 22.53 -3.78
N TYR A 100 2.24 23.04 -2.63
CA TYR A 100 3.55 22.72 -2.04
C TYR A 100 3.51 21.48 -1.12
N MET A 101 2.32 20.92 -0.87
CA MET A 101 2.10 19.70 -0.07
C MET A 101 1.78 18.47 -0.93
N THR A 102 1.84 18.61 -2.26
CA THR A 102 1.72 17.54 -3.28
C THR A 102 3.08 17.16 -3.79
#